data_AF-A0A699ZH96-F1
#
_entry.id   AF-A0A699ZH96-F1
#
_cell.length_a   1.000
_cell.length_b   1.000
_cell.length_c   1.000
_cell.angle_alpha   90.00
_cell.angle_beta   90.00
_cell.angle_gamma   90.00
#
_symmetry.space_group_name_H-M   'P 1'
#
loop_
_entity.id
_entity.type
_entity.pdbx_description
1 polymer ?
#
loop_
_entity_poly.entity_id
_entity_poly.type
_entity_poly.pdbx_seq_one_letter_code
_entity_poly.pdbx_strand_id
1 'polypeptide(L)'
;MVEEWIKVLEKPDVWDQNAFNDVVRMGATKSREDGLFEGWNKQVNVGILPAAQFSSGHVFFVQHKYEEFGLQPYVAHATFQYSGTPGKRHRFREAMLFEDPP
;
A
#
# COMPACT_ATOMS: atom_id res chain seq x y z
N MET A 1 -11.62 -5.89 -14.18
CA MET A 1 -10.33 -5.41 -13.64
C MET A 1 -9.40 -6.59 -13.43
N VAL A 2 -9.80 -7.56 -12.61
CA VAL A 2 -8.99 -8.74 -12.28
C VAL A 2 -8.59 -9.54 -13.54
N GLU A 3 -9.54 -9.83 -14.44
CA GLU A 3 -9.25 -10.58 -15.67
C GLU A 3 -8.32 -9.82 -16.64
N GLU A 4 -8.46 -8.50 -16.75
CA GLU A 4 -7.59 -7.67 -17.60
C GLU A 4 -6.19 -7.54 -17.02
N TRP A 5 -6.10 -7.41 -15.70
CA TRP A 5 -4.82 -7.41 -14.99
C TRP A 5 -4.10 -8.75 -15.14
N ILE A 6 -4.80 -9.88 -15.00
CA ILE A 6 -4.25 -11.23 -15.24
C ILE A 6 -3.69 -11.35 -16.66
N LYS A 7 -4.40 -10.87 -17.68
CA LYS A 7 -3.91 -10.89 -19.08
C LYS A 7 -2.64 -10.04 -19.29
N VAL A 8 -2.44 -8.99 -18.49
CA VAL A 8 -1.21 -8.18 -18.53
C VAL A 8 -0.06 -8.92 -17.82
N LEU A 9 -0.36 -9.63 -16.73
CA LEU A 9 0.61 -10.44 -15.96
C LEU A 9 1.12 -11.68 -16.72
N GLU A 10 0.34 -12.22 -17.66
CA GLU A 10 0.77 -13.33 -18.53
C GLU A 10 1.92 -12.97 -19.48
N LYS A 11 2.29 -11.68 -19.57
CA LYS A 11 3.43 -11.21 -20.36
C LYS A 11 4.74 -11.40 -19.57
N PRO A 12 5.77 -12.03 -20.17
CA PRO A 12 6.97 -12.49 -19.44
C PRO A 12 7.81 -11.38 -18.78
N ASP A 13 7.64 -10.12 -19.20
CA ASP A 13 8.50 -9.00 -18.77
C ASP A 13 7.78 -7.93 -17.94
N VAL A 14 6.60 -8.24 -17.40
CA VAL A 14 5.80 -7.23 -16.67
C VAL A 14 5.83 -7.48 -15.16
N TRP A 15 6.36 -6.51 -14.41
CA TRP A 15 6.24 -6.49 -12.95
C TRP A 15 4.79 -6.22 -12.55
N ASP A 16 4.25 -7.06 -11.69
CA ASP A 16 2.87 -7.04 -11.18
C ASP A 16 2.34 -5.66 -10.74
N GLN A 17 3.12 -4.95 -9.92
CA GLN A 17 2.84 -3.60 -9.48
C GLN A 17 2.76 -2.57 -10.62
N ASN A 18 3.59 -2.69 -11.66
CA ASN A 18 3.52 -1.81 -12.82
C ASN A 18 2.26 -2.13 -13.65
N ALA A 19 1.97 -3.41 -13.88
CA ALA A 19 0.73 -3.85 -14.54
C ALA A 19 -0.52 -3.31 -13.84
N PHE A 20 -0.55 -3.41 -12.51
CA PHE A 20 -1.66 -2.89 -11.71
C PHE A 20 -1.80 -1.37 -11.84
N ASN A 21 -0.69 -0.64 -11.74
CA ASN A 21 -0.69 0.83 -11.86
C ASN A 21 -1.21 1.28 -13.24
N ASP A 22 -0.85 0.59 -14.31
CA ASP A 22 -1.28 0.91 -15.66
C ASP A 22 -2.79 0.66 -15.83
N VAL A 23 -3.30 -0.47 -15.34
CA VAL A 23 -4.74 -0.80 -15.37
C VAL A 23 -5.55 0.19 -14.54
N VAL A 24 -5.09 0.54 -13.34
CA VAL A 24 -5.83 1.44 -12.44
C VAL A 24 -5.87 2.87 -12.99
N ARG A 25 -4.82 3.29 -13.69
CA ARG A 25 -4.74 4.63 -14.32
C ARG A 25 -5.39 4.70 -15.69
N MET A 26 -5.85 3.58 -16.24
CA MET A 26 -6.52 3.56 -17.54
C MET A 26 -7.79 4.42 -17.52
N GLY A 27 -7.83 5.44 -18.38
CA GLY A 27 -8.95 6.38 -18.42
C GLY A 27 -9.07 7.25 -17.17
N ALA A 28 -7.99 7.38 -16.38
CA ALA A 28 -8.03 8.12 -15.13
C ALA A 28 -8.28 9.61 -15.35
N THR A 29 -9.19 10.18 -14.57
CA THR A 29 -9.42 11.62 -14.53
C THR A 29 -8.38 12.32 -13.66
N LYS A 30 -8.23 13.65 -13.78
CA LYS A 30 -7.41 14.41 -12.82
C LYS A 30 -7.85 14.10 -11.39
N SER A 31 -6.87 13.94 -10.50
CA SER A 31 -7.12 13.82 -9.06
C SER A 31 -7.90 15.03 -8.58
N ARG A 32 -8.98 14.78 -7.86
CA ARG A 32 -9.72 15.79 -7.11
C ARG A 32 -8.86 16.31 -5.95
N GLU A 33 -9.25 17.44 -5.37
CA GLU A 33 -8.55 18.06 -4.21
C GLU A 33 -8.55 17.16 -2.97
N ASP A 34 -9.47 16.21 -2.88
CA ASP A 34 -9.59 15.20 -1.81
C ASP A 34 -8.73 13.94 -2.05
N GLY A 35 -7.91 13.91 -3.11
CA GLY A 35 -7.06 12.76 -3.43
C GLY A 35 -7.81 11.58 -4.05
N LEU A 36 -9.06 11.77 -4.48
CA LEU A 36 -9.85 10.76 -5.20
C LEU A 36 -9.79 10.95 -6.71
N PHE A 37 -9.78 9.85 -7.46
CA PHE A 37 -9.94 9.85 -8.91
C PHE A 37 -10.70 8.61 -9.40
N GLU A 38 -11.36 8.76 -10.54
CA GLU A 38 -11.99 7.65 -11.26
C GLU A 38 -10.90 6.91 -12.04
N GLY A 39 -10.73 5.61 -11.79
CA GLY A 39 -9.78 4.74 -12.47
C GLY A 39 -10.48 3.64 -13.28
N TRP A 40 -9.70 2.90 -14.08
CA TRP A 40 -10.17 1.81 -14.94
C TRP A 40 -11.46 2.19 -15.72
N ASN A 41 -11.36 3.19 -16.59
CA ASN A 41 -12.46 3.72 -17.39
C ASN A 41 -13.72 4.09 -16.55
N LYS A 42 -13.48 4.70 -15.38
CA LYS A 42 -14.50 5.14 -14.43
C LYS A 42 -15.31 4.02 -13.75
N GLN A 43 -14.79 2.80 -13.77
CA GLN A 43 -15.44 1.67 -13.11
C GLN A 43 -15.03 1.52 -11.65
N VAL A 44 -13.91 2.14 -11.23
CA VAL A 44 -13.46 2.15 -9.83
C VAL A 44 -13.12 3.55 -9.35
N ASN A 45 -13.39 3.80 -8.07
CA ASN A 45 -12.88 4.98 -7.38
C ASN A 45 -11.57 4.61 -6.69
N VAL A 46 -10.54 5.42 -6.90
CA VAL A 46 -9.21 5.25 -6.33
C VAL A 46 -8.91 6.43 -5.42
N GLY A 47 -8.42 6.15 -4.22
CA GLY A 47 -8.01 7.17 -3.26
C GLY A 47 -6.54 7.07 -2.90
N ILE A 48 -5.87 8.22 -2.85
CA ILE A 48 -4.50 8.34 -2.36
C ILE A 48 -4.56 8.60 -0.85
N LEU A 49 -4.03 7.66 -0.06
CA LEU A 49 -4.06 7.75 1.39
C LEU A 49 -2.75 8.36 1.94
N PRO A 50 -2.81 9.19 2.99
CA PRO A 50 -1.61 9.77 3.60
C PRO A 50 -0.71 8.69 4.20
N ALA A 51 0.55 8.65 3.77
CA ALA A 51 1.52 7.65 4.24
C ALA A 51 1.78 7.70 5.76
N ALA A 52 1.62 8.87 6.40
CA ALA A 52 1.76 9.01 7.85
C ALA A 52 0.64 8.29 8.64
N GLN A 53 -0.53 8.07 8.03
CA GLN A 53 -1.63 7.32 8.66
C GLN A 53 -1.74 5.89 8.12
N PHE A 54 -1.40 5.66 6.85
CA PHE A 54 -1.38 4.34 6.21
C PHE A 54 0.06 3.97 5.86
N SER A 55 0.83 3.67 6.88
CA SER A 55 2.28 3.59 6.80
C SER A 55 2.77 2.29 6.19
N SER A 56 3.67 2.41 5.21
CA SER A 56 4.51 1.29 4.79
C SER A 56 5.53 0.96 5.87
N GLY A 57 6.20 -0.19 5.73
CA GLY A 57 7.17 -0.64 6.74
C GLY A 57 8.35 0.31 6.90
N HIS A 58 8.76 0.99 5.81
CA HIS A 58 9.80 2.00 5.91
C HIS A 58 9.29 3.28 6.60
N VAL A 59 8.09 3.74 6.26
CA VAL A 59 7.51 4.95 6.85
C VAL A 59 7.23 4.77 8.34
N PHE A 60 6.68 3.61 8.73
CA PHE A 60 6.34 3.32 10.11
C PHE A 60 7.57 3.10 10.99
N PHE A 61 8.43 2.15 10.62
CA PHE A 61 9.46 1.65 11.53
C PHE A 61 10.86 2.26 11.30
N VAL A 62 11.04 3.13 10.31
CA VAL A 62 12.34 3.77 10.02
C VAL A 62 12.23 5.28 10.02
N GLN A 63 11.22 5.82 9.35
CA GLN A 63 11.03 7.28 9.28
C GLN A 63 10.20 7.84 10.43
N HIS A 64 9.39 7.01 11.10
CA HIS A 64 8.53 7.43 12.22
C HIS A 64 7.67 8.67 11.90
N LYS A 65 7.18 8.79 10.65
CA LYS A 65 6.48 10.00 10.19
C LYS A 65 5.24 10.35 11.02
N TYR A 66 4.58 9.35 11.58
CA TYR A 66 3.44 9.58 12.44
C TYR A 66 3.82 10.33 13.73
N GLU A 67 5.00 10.08 14.29
CA GLU A 67 5.49 10.79 15.48
C GLU A 67 5.83 12.24 15.14
N GLU A 68 6.48 12.48 13.99
CA GLU A 68 6.81 13.83 13.51
C GLU A 68 5.57 14.71 13.36
N PHE A 69 4.46 14.13 12.87
CA PHE A 69 3.18 14.84 12.69
C PHE A 69 2.25 14.74 13.91
N GLY A 70 2.64 14.06 15.00
CA GLY A 70 1.80 13.85 16.17
C GLY A 70 0.51 13.06 15.87
N LEU A 71 0.54 12.17 14.88
CA LEU A 71 -0.58 11.37 14.42
C LEU A 71 -0.55 9.96 15.01
N GLN A 72 -1.73 9.35 15.10
CA GLN A 72 -1.88 7.92 15.36
C GLN A 72 -2.05 7.19 14.02
N PRO A 73 -1.14 6.27 13.65
CA PRO A 73 -1.28 5.46 12.45
C PRO A 73 -2.57 4.64 12.48
N TYR A 74 -3.30 4.63 11.37
CA TYR A 74 -4.45 3.77 11.19
C TYR A 74 -4.04 2.37 10.71
N VAL A 75 -3.01 2.29 9.86
CA VAL A 75 -2.46 1.02 9.35
C VAL A 75 -0.94 1.08 9.33
N ALA A 76 -0.30 -0.04 9.68
CA ALA A 76 1.12 -0.28 9.48
C ALA A 76 1.30 -1.57 8.66
N HIS A 77 1.95 -1.49 7.50
CA HIS A 77 2.16 -2.64 6.61
C HIS A 77 3.64 -2.93 6.38
N ALA A 78 4.12 -4.09 6.82
CA ALA A 78 5.52 -4.49 6.65
C ALA A 78 5.81 -5.06 5.24
N THR A 79 6.13 -4.18 4.30
CA THR A 79 6.70 -4.51 2.98
C THR A 79 8.20 -4.81 3.07
N PHE A 80 8.68 -5.77 2.27
CA PHE A 80 10.11 -6.09 2.08
C PHE A 80 10.92 -6.28 3.37
N GLN A 81 10.36 -7.02 4.32
CA GLN A 81 11.02 -7.29 5.59
C GLN A 81 12.03 -8.44 5.47
N TYR A 82 13.22 -8.26 6.03
CA TYR A 82 14.23 -9.31 6.14
C TYR A 82 13.66 -10.50 6.93
N SER A 83 14.05 -11.73 6.56
CA SER A 83 13.52 -12.97 7.14
C SER A 83 12.01 -13.21 6.95
N GLY A 84 11.34 -12.53 6.01
CA GLY A 84 9.97 -12.84 5.61
C GLY A 84 8.96 -12.74 6.76
N THR A 85 8.00 -13.67 6.83
CA THR A 85 6.92 -13.65 7.83
C THR A 85 7.42 -13.61 9.29
N PRO A 86 8.41 -14.42 9.71
CA PRO A 86 9.00 -14.31 11.04
C PRO A 86 9.54 -12.91 11.36
N GLY A 87 10.27 -12.29 10.44
CA GLY A 87 10.82 -10.93 10.64
C GLY A 87 9.74 -9.86 10.69
N LYS A 88 8.64 -10.04 9.95
CA LYS A 88 7.46 -9.15 10.03
C LYS A 88 6.84 -9.23 11.42
N ARG A 89 6.56 -10.45 11.91
CA ARG A 89 5.99 -10.66 13.25
C ARG A 89 6.87 -10.06 14.33
N HIS A 90 8.18 -10.31 14.25
CA HIS A 90 9.12 -9.75 15.21
C HIS A 90 9.06 -8.23 15.27
N ARG A 91 9.08 -7.55 14.12
CA ARG A 91 8.97 -6.07 14.09
C ARG A 91 7.64 -5.54 14.60
N PHE A 92 6.53 -6.23 14.33
CA PHE A 92 5.25 -5.83 14.91
C PHE A 92 5.21 -6.05 16.43
N ARG A 93 5.86 -7.10 16.95
CA ARG A 93 5.99 -7.31 18.40
C ARG A 93 6.81 -6.21 19.06
N GLU A 94 7.97 -5.85 18.49
CA GLU A 94 8.80 -4.75 18.99
C GLU A 94 8.04 -3.43 19.06
N ALA A 95 7.12 -3.20 18.10
CA ALA A 95 6.26 -2.02 18.07
C ALA A 95 4.95 -2.17 18.88
N MET A 96 4.76 -3.26 19.64
CA MET A 96 3.53 -3.53 20.40
C MET A 96 2.26 -3.56 19.54
N LEU A 97 2.40 -3.92 18.27
CA LEU A 97 1.33 -4.04 17.27
C LEU A 97 1.00 -5.50 16.91
N PHE A 98 1.54 -6.45 17.67
CA PHE A 98 1.27 -7.87 17.48
C PHE A 98 0.60 -8.42 18.74
N GLU A 99 -0.58 -9.00 18.57
CA GLU A 99 -1.29 -9.69 19.65
C GLU A 99 -0.68 -11.08 19.82
N ASP A 100 0.10 -11.27 20.89
CA ASP A 100 0.55 -12.60 21.30
C ASP A 100 -0.42 -13.14 22.37
N PRO A 101 -1.15 -14.23 22.08
CA PRO A 101 -1.98 -14.87 23.09
C PRO A 101 -1.11 -15.42 24.24
N PRO A 102 -1.63 -15.43 25.48
CA PRO A 102 -0.91 -15.88 26.68
C PRO A 102 -0.58 -17.38 26.67
#